data_AF-A0A852YWQ0-F1
#
_entry.id   AF-A0A852YWQ0-F1
#
_cell.length_a   1.000
_cell.length_b   1.000
_cell.length_c   1.000
_cell.angle_alpha   90.00
_cell.angle_beta   90.00
_cell.angle_gamma   90.00
#
_symmetry.space_group_name_H-M   'P 1'
#
loop_
_entity.id
_entity.type
_entity.pdbx_description
1 polymer ?
#
loop_
_entity_poly.entity_id
_entity_poly.type
_entity_poly.pdbx_seq_one_letter_code
_entity_poly.pdbx_strand_id
1 'polypeptide(L)'
;MPWEPPKGETAADPFATLRIGFAGRVELPTGELLAEQSTRIDGNHDPGPLCWISKEPPSAQLLATLRAESGSNGLWPLLLVDDTELYGDRCTVGVVTPEPRAHIDKWQPGQVMSRIWDGLCQIDSELGPAYDEDSLAPFGHSCPGLAPTGDLLADSTVLANQLTQRLLDEQTRLGLVPVPRGADALTVLGWSGATNHVSRSAGLSAMLRSWEERFGARVLRLGPDRLDLSVAAPPIRAEHAAAVAAEHWTFAPDRIMQDTGSISAYAEEIRGRRQWTFWWD
;
A
#
# COMPACT_ATOMS: atom_id res chain seq x y z
N MET A 1 11.19 43.36 19.58
CA MET A 1 9.91 42.68 19.30
C MET A 1 10.24 41.43 18.52
N PRO A 2 10.21 40.24 19.14
CA PRO A 2 10.40 39.00 18.39
C PRO A 2 9.13 38.71 17.57
N TRP A 3 9.34 38.36 16.31
CA TRP A 3 8.31 37.90 15.39
C TRP A 3 7.79 36.54 15.85
N GLU A 4 6.52 36.47 16.27
CA GLU A 4 5.81 35.22 16.45
C GLU A 4 5.23 34.78 15.11
N PRO A 5 5.46 33.52 14.67
CA PRO A 5 4.80 33.00 13.48
C PRO A 5 3.28 32.89 13.74
N PRO A 6 2.44 33.09 12.71
CA PRO A 6 0.99 33.02 12.88
C PRO A 6 0.58 31.62 13.35
N LYS A 7 -0.27 31.58 14.37
CA LYS A 7 -0.95 30.37 14.86
C LYS A 7 -1.65 29.68 13.69
N GLY A 8 -1.53 28.35 13.68
CA GLY A 8 -1.82 27.47 12.56
C GLY A 8 -3.04 27.83 11.73
N GLU A 9 -2.84 27.83 10.41
CA GLU A 9 -3.91 27.47 9.48
C GLU A 9 -4.56 26.19 10.01
N THR A 10 -5.81 26.30 10.43
CA THR A 10 -6.68 25.13 10.58
C THR A 10 -6.68 24.42 9.24
N ALA A 11 -5.95 23.31 9.14
CA ALA A 11 -6.02 22.44 7.98
C ALA A 11 -7.51 22.18 7.70
N ALA A 12 -7.97 22.53 6.50
CA ALA A 12 -9.37 22.33 6.12
C ALA A 12 -9.73 20.86 6.38
N ASP A 13 -10.83 20.61 7.09
CA ASP A 13 -11.29 19.26 7.40
C ASP A 13 -11.49 18.48 6.08
N PRO A 14 -10.65 17.47 5.78
CA PRO A 14 -10.68 16.78 4.49
C PRO A 14 -11.96 15.96 4.31
N PHE A 15 -12.73 15.75 5.38
CA PHE A 15 -14.00 15.01 5.35
C PHE A 15 -15.23 15.91 5.24
N ALA A 16 -15.08 17.24 5.30
CA ALA A 16 -16.22 18.16 5.28
C ALA A 16 -17.09 17.99 4.03
N THR A 17 -16.48 17.88 2.85
CA THR A 17 -17.22 17.67 1.59
C THR A 17 -17.79 16.26 1.49
N LEU A 18 -17.08 15.26 2.03
CA LEU A 18 -17.51 13.87 2.02
C LEU A 18 -18.81 13.67 2.81
N ARG A 19 -18.98 14.40 3.91
CA ARG A 19 -20.22 14.36 4.73
C ARG A 19 -21.46 14.87 4.02
N ILE A 20 -21.28 15.69 2.97
CA ILE A 20 -22.39 16.20 2.15
C ILE A 20 -22.46 15.50 0.78
N GLY A 21 -21.73 14.39 0.60
CA GLY A 21 -21.81 13.56 -0.61
C GLY A 21 -20.90 13.97 -1.77
N PHE A 22 -19.83 14.74 -1.51
CA PHE A 22 -18.93 15.22 -2.56
C PHE A 22 -17.45 15.01 -2.25
N ALA A 23 -16.68 14.64 -3.27
CA ALA A 23 -15.22 14.73 -3.27
C ALA A 23 -14.80 15.81 -4.27
N GLY A 24 -14.47 17.01 -3.78
CA GLY A 24 -14.24 18.16 -4.66
C GLY A 24 -15.50 18.52 -5.44
N ARG A 25 -15.48 18.32 -6.76
CA ARG A 25 -16.63 18.59 -7.66
C ARG A 25 -17.41 17.33 -8.04
N VAL A 26 -16.96 16.17 -7.58
CA VAL A 26 -17.54 14.87 -7.94
C VAL A 26 -18.60 14.48 -6.91
N GLU A 27 -19.81 14.22 -7.39
CA GLU A 27 -20.89 13.64 -6.58
C GLU A 27 -20.58 12.17 -6.27
N LEU A 28 -20.75 11.79 -5.01
CA LEU A 28 -20.45 10.45 -4.53
C LEU A 28 -21.73 9.61 -4.43
N PRO A 29 -21.65 8.29 -4.68
CA PRO A 29 -22.74 7.39 -4.36
C PRO A 29 -22.98 7.34 -2.85
N THR A 30 -24.05 6.67 -2.41
CA THR A 30 -24.28 6.45 -0.97
C THR A 30 -23.06 5.75 -0.34
N GLY A 31 -22.65 6.24 0.82
CA GLY A 31 -21.50 5.73 1.56
C GLY A 31 -21.50 6.21 2.99
N GLU A 32 -20.41 5.96 3.70
CA GLU A 32 -20.25 6.30 5.11
C GLU A 32 -18.79 6.61 5.44
N LEU A 33 -18.58 7.32 6.55
CA LEU A 33 -17.24 7.54 7.10
C LEU A 33 -16.88 6.39 8.02
N LEU A 34 -15.67 5.86 7.86
CA LEU A 34 -15.09 4.85 8.72
C LEU A 34 -14.09 5.46 9.68
N ALA A 35 -14.06 4.94 10.90
CA ALA A 35 -13.11 5.30 11.95
C ALA A 35 -12.34 4.07 12.41
N GLU A 36 -11.42 4.25 13.36
CA GLU A 36 -10.72 3.14 14.02
C GLU A 36 -11.73 2.19 14.68
N GLN A 37 -11.53 0.87 14.51
CA GLN A 37 -12.36 -0.17 15.12
C GLN A 37 -11.86 -0.59 16.51
N SER A 38 -10.58 -0.33 16.80
CA SER A 38 -9.93 -0.71 18.05
C SER A 38 -10.61 -0.03 19.25
N THR A 39 -11.25 -0.85 20.08
CA THR A 39 -11.83 -0.49 21.38
C THR A 39 -10.79 -0.47 22.50
N ARG A 40 -9.49 -0.33 22.19
CA ARG A 40 -8.39 -0.38 23.19
C ARG A 40 -7.68 0.95 23.37
N ILE A 41 -8.43 2.01 23.65
CA ILE A 41 -7.87 3.16 24.36
C ILE A 41 -8.66 3.33 25.65
N ASP A 42 -8.00 3.04 26.77
CA ASP A 42 -8.31 3.63 28.06
C ASP A 42 -8.19 5.16 27.90
N GLY A 43 -9.24 5.81 27.41
CA GLY A 43 -9.21 7.23 27.10
C GLY A 43 -10.41 7.68 26.29
N ASN A 44 -11.10 8.69 26.82
CA ASN A 44 -12.36 9.27 26.36
C ASN A 44 -12.26 10.04 25.02
N HIS A 45 -11.59 9.49 23.99
CA HIS A 45 -11.48 10.10 22.67
C HIS A 45 -12.23 9.27 21.64
N ASP A 46 -13.26 9.88 21.05
CA ASP A 46 -13.99 9.31 19.92
C ASP A 46 -13.04 9.32 18.71
N PRO A 47 -12.71 8.15 18.11
CA PRO A 47 -11.75 8.10 17.01
C PRO A 47 -12.25 8.90 15.82
N GLY A 48 -11.41 9.79 15.30
CA GLY A 48 -11.72 10.57 14.11
C GLY A 48 -11.88 9.70 12.85
N PRO A 49 -12.54 10.21 11.79
CA PRO A 49 -12.67 9.48 10.54
C PRO A 49 -11.31 9.23 9.88
N LEU A 50 -11.15 8.03 9.31
CA LEU A 50 -9.97 7.56 8.58
C LEU A 50 -10.17 7.63 7.06
N CYS A 51 -11.35 7.22 6.59
CA CYS A 51 -11.70 7.30 5.17
C CYS A 51 -13.22 7.33 4.99
N TRP A 52 -13.66 7.62 3.78
CA TRP A 52 -15.04 7.39 3.36
C TRP A 52 -15.10 6.11 2.51
N ILE A 53 -16.17 5.31 2.63
CA ILE A 53 -16.39 4.10 1.84
C ILE A 53 -17.77 4.13 1.17
N SER A 54 -17.85 3.69 -0.09
CA SER A 54 -19.14 3.52 -0.78
C SER A 54 -19.89 2.28 -0.27
N LYS A 55 -21.22 2.27 -0.40
CA LYS A 55 -22.05 1.08 -0.12
C LYS A 55 -22.10 0.09 -1.29
N GLU A 56 -21.96 0.60 -2.50
CA GLU A 56 -22.03 -0.15 -3.75
C GLU A 56 -20.67 -0.15 -4.47
N PRO A 57 -20.41 -1.12 -5.37
CA PRO A 57 -19.25 -1.10 -6.24
C PRO A 57 -19.16 0.19 -7.08
N PRO A 58 -17.97 0.80 -7.20
CA PRO A 58 -17.80 1.99 -8.02
C PRO A 58 -17.70 1.67 -9.51
N SER A 59 -18.03 2.64 -10.36
CA SER A 59 -17.70 2.57 -11.79
C SER A 59 -16.23 2.93 -12.04
N ALA A 60 -15.66 2.38 -13.12
CA ALA A 60 -14.30 2.71 -13.54
C ALA A 60 -14.14 4.19 -13.89
N GLN A 61 -15.18 4.81 -14.45
CA GLN A 61 -15.21 6.23 -14.81
C GLN A 61 -15.15 7.13 -13.57
N LEU A 62 -15.88 6.76 -12.51
CA LEU A 62 -15.83 7.48 -11.24
C LEU A 62 -14.42 7.44 -10.64
N LEU A 63 -13.80 6.25 -10.59
CA LEU A 63 -12.43 6.08 -10.09
C LEU A 63 -11.40 6.88 -10.89
N ALA A 64 -11.50 6.87 -12.22
CA ALA A 64 -10.61 7.63 -13.08
C ALA A 64 -10.74 9.14 -12.85
N THR A 65 -11.96 9.64 -12.65
CA THR A 65 -12.24 11.05 -12.37
C THR A 65 -11.67 11.47 -11.01
N LEU A 66 -11.94 10.68 -9.96
CA LEU A 66 -11.42 10.93 -8.61
C LEU A 66 -9.89 10.89 -8.57
N ARG A 67 -9.26 9.98 -9.32
CA ARG A 67 -7.78 9.88 -9.38
C ARG A 67 -7.16 11.09 -10.09
N ALA A 68 -7.86 11.68 -11.06
CA ALA A 68 -7.42 12.91 -11.70
C ALA A 68 -7.54 14.12 -10.76
N GLU A 69 -8.54 14.13 -9.87
CA GLU A 69 -8.74 15.22 -8.89
C GLU A 69 -7.93 15.05 -7.59
N SER A 70 -7.37 13.87 -7.32
CA SER A 70 -6.72 13.53 -6.04
C SER A 70 -5.59 14.49 -5.66
N GLY A 71 -4.82 14.95 -6.64
CA GLY A 71 -3.74 15.93 -6.42
C GLY A 71 -4.23 17.30 -5.95
N SER A 72 -5.50 17.63 -6.19
CA SER A 72 -6.12 18.92 -5.82
C SER A 72 -6.92 18.88 -4.53
N ASN A 73 -7.60 17.76 -4.25
CA ASN A 73 -8.47 17.61 -3.08
C ASN A 73 -7.82 16.79 -1.94
N GLY A 74 -6.66 16.17 -2.18
CA GLY A 74 -5.95 15.38 -1.18
C GLY A 74 -6.64 14.06 -0.82
N LEU A 75 -7.59 13.61 -1.64
CA LEU A 75 -8.33 12.36 -1.45
C LEU A 75 -7.89 11.34 -2.50
N TRP A 76 -7.28 10.24 -2.04
CA TRP A 76 -6.86 9.16 -2.92
C TRP A 76 -7.97 8.09 -3.04
N PRO A 77 -8.42 7.76 -4.26
CA PRO A 77 -9.36 6.67 -4.47
C PRO A 77 -8.66 5.31 -4.41
N LEU A 78 -9.21 4.39 -3.63
CA LEU A 78 -8.70 3.04 -3.42
C LEU A 78 -9.86 2.04 -3.51
N LEU A 79 -9.66 0.87 -4.13
CA LEU A 79 -10.61 -0.22 -4.02
C LEU A 79 -10.38 -0.95 -2.69
N LEU A 80 -11.41 -1.02 -1.86
CA LEU A 80 -11.40 -1.77 -0.61
C LEU A 80 -12.21 -3.06 -0.79
N VAL A 81 -11.70 -4.17 -0.29
CA VAL A 81 -12.38 -5.46 -0.26
C VAL A 81 -12.35 -5.95 1.17
N ASP A 82 -13.47 -5.85 1.87
CA ASP A 82 -13.63 -6.44 3.19
C ASP A 82 -14.09 -7.91 3.03
N ASP A 83 -13.37 -8.84 3.65
CA ASP A 83 -13.83 -10.22 3.85
C ASP A 83 -14.45 -10.32 5.24
N THR A 84 -15.78 -10.26 5.26
CA THR A 84 -16.54 -10.27 6.51
C THR A 84 -16.66 -11.65 7.16
N GLU A 85 -16.28 -12.71 6.46
CA GLU A 85 -16.43 -14.09 6.95
C GLU A 85 -15.23 -14.53 7.82
N LEU A 86 -14.03 -14.06 7.51
CA LEU A 86 -12.78 -14.47 8.18
C LEU A 86 -12.33 -13.50 9.29
N TYR A 87 -12.57 -12.19 9.15
CA TYR A 87 -11.94 -11.16 9.97
C TYR A 87 -12.91 -10.29 10.79
N GLY A 88 -14.21 -10.62 10.80
CA GLY A 88 -15.27 -9.80 11.42
C GLY A 88 -15.85 -8.77 10.45
N ASP A 89 -16.59 -7.76 10.95
CA ASP A 89 -17.38 -6.85 10.10
C ASP A 89 -16.55 -6.06 9.06
N ARG A 90 -15.25 -5.82 9.31
CA ARG A 90 -14.33 -5.08 8.42
C ARG A 90 -12.87 -5.46 8.67
N CYS A 91 -12.08 -5.62 7.61
CA CYS A 91 -10.68 -6.07 7.71
C CYS A 91 -9.67 -5.15 7.00
N THR A 92 -10.14 -4.13 6.28
CA THR A 92 -9.26 -3.21 5.54
C THR A 92 -8.96 -1.89 6.25
N VAL A 93 -9.87 -1.41 7.11
CA VAL A 93 -9.81 -0.08 7.72
C VAL A 93 -9.96 -0.14 9.24
N GLY A 94 -9.01 0.45 9.97
CA GLY A 94 -9.09 0.67 11.41
C GLY A 94 -8.93 -0.60 12.26
N VAL A 95 -8.42 -1.69 11.69
CA VAL A 95 -8.25 -2.98 12.38
C VAL A 95 -7.14 -2.91 13.42
N VAL A 96 -6.04 -2.24 13.07
CA VAL A 96 -4.98 -1.87 14.01
C VAL A 96 -4.94 -0.35 14.16
N THR A 97 -4.27 0.12 15.21
CA THR A 97 -4.13 1.56 15.46
C THR A 97 -3.47 2.27 14.28
N PRO A 98 -4.16 3.22 13.63
CA PRO A 98 -3.61 4.00 12.53
C PRO A 98 -2.38 4.78 12.95
N GLU A 99 -1.43 4.93 12.02
CA GLU A 99 -0.22 5.71 12.28
C GLU A 99 -0.26 7.07 11.58
N PRO A 100 0.28 8.14 12.21
CA PRO A 100 0.42 9.42 11.55
C PRO A 100 1.24 9.30 10.25
N ARG A 101 0.76 9.90 9.17
CA ARG A 101 1.45 9.93 7.85
C ARG A 101 2.92 10.37 7.95
N ALA A 102 3.23 11.29 8.86
CA ALA A 102 4.60 11.77 9.11
C ALA A 102 5.57 10.69 9.62
N HIS A 103 5.07 9.53 10.07
CA HIS A 103 5.93 8.40 10.43
C HIS A 103 6.61 7.79 9.21
N ILE A 104 5.99 7.85 8.02
CA ILE A 104 6.58 7.35 6.78
C ILE A 104 7.88 8.10 6.46
N ASP A 105 7.92 9.41 6.75
CA ASP A 105 9.08 10.27 6.47
C ASP A 105 10.33 9.90 7.30
N LYS A 106 10.16 9.10 8.36
CA LYS A 106 11.25 8.61 9.21
C LYS A 106 11.97 7.40 8.60
N TRP A 107 11.41 6.80 7.55
CA TRP A 107 11.92 5.57 6.96
C TRP A 107 12.59 5.82 5.62
N GLN A 108 13.81 5.29 5.47
CA GLN A 108 14.50 5.23 4.18
C GLN A 108 14.28 3.85 3.55
N PRO A 109 13.76 3.74 2.32
CA PRO A 109 13.37 2.45 1.74
C PRO A 109 14.50 1.41 1.71
N GLY A 110 15.74 1.83 1.42
CA GLY A 110 16.89 0.91 1.43
C GLY A 110 17.24 0.40 2.84
N GLN A 111 17.03 1.22 3.88
CA GLN A 111 17.23 0.79 5.27
C GLN A 111 16.11 -0.13 5.74
N VAL A 112 14.87 0.12 5.31
CA VAL A 112 13.74 -0.81 5.53
C VAL A 112 14.07 -2.16 4.92
N MET A 113 14.49 -2.17 3.64
CA MET A 113 14.84 -3.39 2.95
C MET A 113 15.98 -4.15 3.65
N SER A 114 17.10 -3.47 3.96
CA SER A 114 18.22 -4.12 4.66
C SER A 114 17.79 -4.70 6.00
N ARG A 115 17.01 -3.96 6.80
CA ARG A 115 16.60 -4.41 8.13
C ARG A 115 15.70 -5.64 8.07
N ILE A 116 14.73 -5.66 7.15
CA ILE A 116 13.83 -6.80 6.99
C ILE A 116 14.58 -7.98 6.40
N TRP A 117 15.43 -7.76 5.38
CA TRP A 117 16.27 -8.80 4.79
C TRP A 117 17.13 -9.49 5.84
N ASP A 118 17.85 -8.71 6.67
CA ASP A 118 18.68 -9.25 7.75
C ASP A 118 17.84 -10.02 8.77
N GLY A 119 16.64 -9.53 9.10
CA GLY A 119 15.71 -10.21 10.02
C GLY A 119 15.18 -11.52 9.46
N LEU A 120 14.85 -11.58 8.17
CA LEU A 120 14.39 -12.79 7.48
C LEU A 120 15.51 -13.81 7.30
N CYS A 121 16.75 -13.37 7.08
CA CYS A 121 17.89 -14.27 6.89
C CYS A 121 18.50 -14.78 8.21
N GLN A 122 18.29 -14.09 9.33
CA GLN A 122 18.78 -14.53 10.64
C GLN A 122 17.99 -15.75 11.13
N ILE A 123 18.70 -16.74 11.71
CA ILE A 123 18.06 -17.83 12.47
C ILE A 123 18.34 -17.74 13.95
N ASP A 124 17.39 -18.21 14.75
CA ASP A 124 17.63 -18.68 16.11
C ASP A 124 18.58 -19.88 16.04
N SER A 125 19.76 -19.73 16.65
CA SER A 125 21.04 -20.42 16.39
C SER A 125 21.07 -21.96 16.35
N GLU A 126 19.95 -22.65 16.57
CA GLU A 126 19.86 -24.11 16.60
C GLU A 126 19.25 -24.74 15.34
N LEU A 127 18.60 -23.97 14.45
CA LEU A 127 17.81 -24.51 13.33
C LEU A 127 18.39 -24.26 11.91
N GLY A 128 19.52 -23.54 11.77
CA GLY A 128 20.11 -23.18 10.44
C GLY A 128 19.35 -22.04 9.74
N PRO A 129 19.88 -21.31 8.73
CA PRO A 129 19.23 -20.08 8.19
C PRO A 129 17.77 -20.29 7.78
N ALA A 130 16.92 -19.25 7.91
CA ALA A 130 15.47 -19.41 7.73
C ALA A 130 15.11 -19.71 6.27
N TYR A 131 15.99 -19.28 5.37
CA TYR A 131 15.92 -19.52 3.94
C TYR A 131 17.30 -19.94 3.46
N ASP A 132 17.35 -20.99 2.64
CA ASP A 132 18.59 -21.46 2.03
C ASP A 132 19.06 -20.54 0.88
N GLU A 133 20.33 -20.69 0.49
CA GLU A 133 20.93 -19.85 -0.58
C GLU A 133 20.25 -20.07 -1.94
N ASP A 134 19.72 -21.27 -2.22
CA ASP A 134 19.05 -21.58 -3.47
C ASP A 134 17.73 -20.79 -3.61
N SER A 135 17.01 -20.63 -2.50
CA SER A 135 15.79 -19.83 -2.40
C SER A 135 16.07 -18.33 -2.55
N LEU A 136 17.25 -17.87 -2.10
CA LEU A 136 17.70 -16.48 -2.20
C LEU A 136 18.41 -16.15 -3.52
N ALA A 137 18.73 -17.15 -4.34
CA ALA A 137 19.42 -16.96 -5.62
C ALA A 137 18.67 -15.96 -6.53
N PRO A 138 19.37 -15.06 -7.23
CA PRO A 138 20.83 -15.03 -7.44
C PRO A 138 21.62 -14.31 -6.33
N PHE A 139 20.95 -13.92 -5.24
CA PHE A 139 21.56 -13.29 -4.08
C PHE A 139 21.87 -14.35 -3.01
N GLY A 140 22.24 -13.89 -1.82
CA GLY A 140 22.41 -14.73 -0.65
C GLY A 140 22.01 -13.93 0.58
N HIS A 141 22.60 -14.23 1.74
CA HIS A 141 22.22 -13.59 3.00
C HIS A 141 22.51 -12.07 3.07
N SER A 142 23.26 -11.51 2.12
CA SER A 142 23.49 -10.06 2.04
C SER A 142 22.43 -9.36 1.20
N CYS A 143 21.77 -8.35 1.77
CA CYS A 143 20.78 -7.54 1.09
C CYS A 143 21.38 -6.88 -0.17
N PRO A 144 20.80 -7.07 -1.37
CA PRO A 144 21.31 -6.47 -2.60
C PRO A 144 21.01 -4.97 -2.73
N GLY A 145 20.17 -4.42 -1.84
CA GLY A 145 19.70 -3.05 -1.91
C GLY A 145 18.60 -2.83 -2.96
N LEU A 146 18.16 -1.58 -3.07
CA LEU A 146 17.06 -1.22 -3.97
C LEU A 146 17.46 -1.38 -5.43
N ALA A 147 16.54 -1.91 -6.23
CA ALA A 147 16.66 -1.98 -7.67
C ALA A 147 16.78 -0.58 -8.30
N PRO A 148 17.49 -0.44 -9.43
CA PRO A 148 17.45 0.79 -10.22
C PRO A 148 16.03 1.13 -10.69
N THR A 149 15.79 2.42 -10.95
CA THR A 149 14.57 2.94 -11.60
C THR A 149 14.30 2.23 -12.91
N GLY A 150 13.02 1.95 -13.20
CA GLY A 150 12.60 1.35 -14.47
C GLY A 150 12.30 2.39 -15.56
N ASP A 151 12.20 1.91 -16.80
CA ASP A 151 11.78 2.72 -17.94
C ASP A 151 10.26 2.78 -18.05
N LEU A 152 9.67 3.98 -17.91
CA LEU A 152 8.22 4.17 -18.04
C LEU A 152 7.74 3.80 -19.44
N LEU A 153 6.77 2.88 -19.50
CA LEU A 153 6.12 2.48 -20.74
C LEU A 153 5.06 3.51 -21.18
N ALA A 154 4.36 4.10 -20.21
CA ALA A 154 3.32 5.09 -20.41
C ALA A 154 3.06 5.86 -19.11
N ASP A 155 2.12 6.81 -19.15
CA ASP A 155 1.66 7.52 -17.98
C ASP A 155 1.11 6.56 -16.90
N SER A 156 1.56 6.74 -15.66
CA SER A 156 1.20 5.87 -14.54
C SER A 156 -0.30 5.89 -14.21
N THR A 157 -0.97 7.03 -14.37
CA THR A 157 -2.40 7.19 -14.09
C THR A 157 -3.23 6.50 -15.17
N VAL A 158 -2.82 6.61 -16.44
CA VAL A 158 -3.48 5.90 -17.54
C VAL A 158 -3.42 4.39 -17.34
N LEU A 159 -2.24 3.84 -17.03
CA LEU A 159 -2.08 2.40 -16.80
C LEU A 159 -2.82 1.92 -15.55
N ALA A 160 -2.84 2.72 -14.49
CA ALA A 160 -3.62 2.44 -13.30
C ALA A 160 -5.12 2.33 -13.62
N ASN A 161 -5.68 3.30 -14.35
CA ASN A 161 -7.10 3.29 -14.72
C ASN A 161 -7.47 2.09 -15.61
N GLN A 162 -6.57 1.67 -16.52
CA GLN A 162 -6.77 0.46 -17.33
C GLN A 162 -6.79 -0.81 -16.47
N LEU A 163 -5.89 -0.92 -15.49
CA LEU A 163 -5.84 -2.09 -14.63
C LEU A 163 -7.01 -2.13 -13.64
N THR A 164 -7.42 -0.99 -13.08
CA THR A 164 -8.55 -0.87 -12.16
C THR A 164 -9.83 -1.50 -12.73
N GLN A 165 -10.10 -1.36 -14.03
CA GLN A 165 -11.27 -1.98 -14.67
C GLN A 165 -11.32 -3.51 -14.50
N ARG A 166 -10.17 -4.17 -14.43
CA ARG A 166 -10.06 -5.63 -14.25
C ARG A 166 -10.16 -6.08 -12.80
N LEU A 167 -10.06 -5.14 -11.85
CA LEU A 167 -10.10 -5.41 -10.41
C LEU A 167 -11.48 -5.14 -9.80
N LEU A 168 -12.41 -4.58 -10.57
CA LEU A 168 -13.78 -4.31 -10.14
C LEU A 168 -14.61 -5.59 -10.13
N ASP A 169 -15.28 -5.81 -9.01
CA ASP A 169 -16.24 -6.89 -8.78
C ASP A 169 -17.29 -6.44 -7.74
N GLU A 170 -18.28 -7.29 -7.49
CA GLU A 170 -19.37 -7.02 -6.53
C GLU A 170 -18.90 -6.84 -5.08
N GLN A 171 -17.69 -7.31 -4.74
CA GLN A 171 -17.11 -7.19 -3.40
C GLN A 171 -16.30 -5.90 -3.24
N THR A 172 -15.85 -5.29 -4.34
CA THR A 172 -15.11 -4.02 -4.27
C THR A 172 -15.98 -2.87 -3.80
N ARG A 173 -15.41 -1.99 -2.97
CA ARG A 173 -15.95 -0.70 -2.56
C ARG A 173 -14.96 0.42 -2.86
N LEU A 174 -15.46 1.61 -3.13
CA LEU A 174 -14.64 2.81 -3.25
C LEU A 174 -14.31 3.33 -1.86
N GLY A 175 -13.03 3.31 -1.49
CA GLY A 175 -12.46 4.08 -0.40
C GLY A 175 -11.93 5.43 -0.89
N LEU A 176 -12.20 6.49 -0.14
CA LEU A 176 -11.57 7.81 -0.30
C LEU A 176 -10.74 8.11 0.94
N VAL A 177 -9.42 8.06 0.77
CA VAL A 177 -8.44 8.18 1.86
C VAL A 177 -7.81 9.58 1.82
N PRO A 178 -7.72 10.33 2.93
CA PRO A 178 -7.18 11.69 2.97
C PRO A 178 -5.65 11.71 2.91
N VAL A 179 -5.11 11.21 1.80
CA VAL A 179 -3.68 11.17 1.50
C VAL A 179 -3.41 11.72 0.10
N PRO A 180 -2.30 12.46 -0.08
CA PRO A 180 -1.96 13.03 -1.39
C PRO A 180 -1.46 11.96 -2.40
N ARG A 181 -1.18 10.74 -1.93
CA ARG A 181 -0.64 9.64 -2.73
C ARG A 181 -1.08 8.28 -2.19
N GLY A 182 -1.24 7.29 -3.07
CA GLY A 182 -1.77 5.98 -2.71
C GLY A 182 -0.87 5.15 -1.81
N ALA A 183 0.46 5.31 -1.92
CA ALA A 183 1.43 4.60 -1.09
C ALA A 183 1.24 4.83 0.43
N ASP A 184 0.66 5.96 0.81
CA ASP A 184 0.48 6.35 2.21
C ASP A 184 -0.72 5.65 2.86
N ALA A 185 -1.61 5.07 2.04
CA ALA A 185 -2.88 4.49 2.51
C ALA A 185 -2.68 3.42 3.57
N LEU A 186 -1.69 2.52 3.41
CA LEU A 186 -1.45 1.42 4.36
C LEU A 186 -1.18 1.91 5.79
N THR A 187 -0.48 3.05 5.92
CA THR A 187 -0.09 3.61 7.21
C THR A 187 -1.26 4.32 7.90
N VAL A 188 -2.05 5.08 7.13
CA VAL A 188 -3.11 5.93 7.69
C VAL A 188 -4.43 5.20 7.90
N LEU A 189 -4.65 4.07 7.21
CA LEU A 189 -5.90 3.33 7.32
C LEU A 189 -5.96 2.41 8.54
N GLY A 190 -4.85 2.14 9.23
CA GLY A 190 -4.84 1.13 10.29
C GLY A 190 -5.11 -0.28 9.75
N TRP A 191 -4.54 -0.59 8.58
CA TRP A 191 -4.68 -1.88 7.91
C TRP A 191 -3.78 -2.95 8.56
N SER A 192 -4.32 -4.15 8.76
CA SER A 192 -3.63 -5.25 9.47
C SER A 192 -3.05 -6.33 8.56
N GLY A 193 -3.24 -6.27 7.25
CA GLY A 193 -2.94 -7.44 6.39
C GLY A 193 -1.49 -7.91 6.40
N ALA A 194 -0.52 -7.07 6.77
CA ALA A 194 0.89 -7.44 6.88
C ALA A 194 1.37 -7.63 8.34
N THR A 195 0.49 -7.79 9.34
CA THR A 195 0.87 -7.79 10.77
C THR A 195 1.78 -8.95 11.20
N ASN A 196 1.72 -10.09 10.50
CA ASN A 196 2.61 -11.23 10.76
C ASN A 196 4.03 -10.99 10.24
N HIS A 197 4.18 -10.06 9.29
CA HIS A 197 5.47 -9.70 8.70
C HIS A 197 6.09 -8.45 9.34
N VAL A 198 5.29 -7.39 9.54
CA VAL A 198 5.74 -6.13 10.15
C VAL A 198 4.79 -5.69 11.25
N SER A 199 5.35 -5.19 12.35
CA SER A 199 4.54 -4.63 13.45
C SER A 199 3.91 -3.27 13.13
N ARG A 200 4.39 -2.58 12.09
CA ARG A 200 3.98 -1.22 11.70
C ARG A 200 4.11 -1.02 10.18
N SER A 201 3.11 -0.39 9.58
CA SER A 201 2.98 -0.25 8.12
C SER A 201 3.81 0.91 7.54
N ALA A 202 4.30 1.84 8.37
CA ALA A 202 5.06 3.01 7.90
C ALA A 202 6.29 2.67 7.04
N GLY A 203 7.00 1.59 7.37
CA GLY A 203 8.14 1.11 6.58
C GLY A 203 7.73 0.59 5.20
N LEU A 204 6.63 -0.17 5.13
CA LEU A 204 6.08 -0.67 3.86
C LEU A 204 5.58 0.49 2.99
N SER A 205 4.89 1.48 3.56
CA SER A 205 4.50 2.69 2.84
C SER A 205 5.71 3.46 2.28
N ALA A 206 6.84 3.48 2.98
CA ALA A 206 8.07 4.08 2.46
C ALA A 206 8.62 3.33 1.24
N MET A 207 8.60 1.99 1.26
CA MET A 207 8.93 1.18 0.08
C MET A 207 7.97 1.45 -1.08
N LEU A 208 6.65 1.52 -0.82
CA LEU A 208 5.65 1.86 -1.82
C LEU A 208 5.90 3.25 -2.43
N ARG A 209 6.23 4.28 -1.64
CA ARG A 209 6.61 5.60 -2.16
C ARG A 209 7.79 5.51 -3.12
N SER A 210 8.80 4.72 -2.76
CA SER A 210 9.95 4.47 -3.63
C SER A 210 9.52 3.84 -4.96
N TRP A 211 8.57 2.91 -4.96
CA TRP A 211 8.05 2.30 -6.19
C TRP A 211 7.15 3.23 -7.00
N GLU A 212 6.40 4.13 -6.36
CA GLU A 212 5.67 5.18 -7.09
C GLU A 212 6.64 6.05 -7.90
N GLU A 213 7.79 6.39 -7.32
CA GLU A 213 8.81 7.22 -7.95
C GLU A 213 9.63 6.45 -9.00
N ARG A 214 10.06 5.22 -8.68
CA ARG A 214 10.97 4.43 -9.54
C ARG A 214 10.27 3.62 -10.62
N PHE A 215 9.02 3.23 -10.39
CA PHE A 215 8.30 2.32 -11.28
C PHE A 215 6.95 2.87 -11.76
N GLY A 216 6.60 4.09 -11.34
CA GLY A 216 5.25 4.63 -11.55
C GLY A 216 4.19 3.72 -10.93
N ALA A 217 4.52 3.03 -9.84
CA ALA A 217 3.60 2.12 -9.18
C ALA A 217 2.40 2.90 -8.61
N ARG A 218 1.21 2.31 -8.60
CA ARG A 218 0.02 2.88 -7.95
C ARG A 218 -0.72 1.79 -7.21
N VAL A 219 -0.95 1.98 -5.92
CA VAL A 219 -1.84 1.12 -5.14
C VAL A 219 -3.27 1.27 -5.66
N LEU A 220 -3.90 0.16 -6.02
CA LEU A 220 -5.24 0.14 -6.61
C LEU A 220 -6.28 -0.53 -5.73
N ARG A 221 -5.91 -1.64 -5.08
CA ARG A 221 -6.83 -2.47 -4.31
C ARG A 221 -6.17 -2.97 -3.03
N LEU A 222 -6.91 -2.91 -1.94
CA LEU A 222 -6.55 -3.39 -0.62
C LEU A 222 -7.63 -4.35 -0.12
N GLY A 223 -7.21 -5.58 0.17
CA GLY A 223 -8.03 -6.63 0.79
C GLY A 223 -7.62 -6.90 2.24
N PRO A 224 -8.13 -7.98 2.85
CA PRO A 224 -7.80 -8.36 4.22
C PRO A 224 -6.28 -8.49 4.43
N ASP A 225 -5.66 -9.20 3.51
CA ASP A 225 -4.25 -9.57 3.48
C ASP A 225 -3.64 -9.36 2.08
N ARG A 226 -4.36 -8.71 1.16
CA ARG A 226 -3.96 -8.62 -0.25
C ARG A 226 -3.77 -7.18 -0.70
N LEU A 227 -2.77 -6.95 -1.55
CA LEU A 227 -2.48 -5.65 -2.13
C LEU A 227 -2.25 -5.78 -3.64
N ASP A 228 -2.97 -5.00 -4.46
CA ASP A 228 -2.76 -4.93 -5.90
C ASP A 228 -2.29 -3.54 -6.34
N LEU A 229 -1.26 -3.53 -7.20
CA LEU A 229 -0.67 -2.33 -7.77
C LEU A 229 -0.64 -2.41 -9.29
N SER A 230 -0.84 -1.27 -9.96
CA SER A 230 -0.38 -1.08 -11.34
C SER A 230 1.07 -0.62 -11.36
N VAL A 231 1.79 -0.99 -12.42
CA VAL A 231 3.22 -0.67 -12.61
C VAL A 231 3.41 -0.10 -14.01
N ALA A 232 4.00 1.10 -14.09
CA ALA A 232 4.22 1.78 -15.35
C ALA A 232 5.58 1.50 -15.98
N ALA A 233 6.57 1.12 -15.17
CA ALA A 233 7.90 0.71 -15.61
C ALA A 233 8.26 -0.69 -15.09
N PRO A 234 7.61 -1.76 -15.59
CA PRO A 234 7.91 -3.12 -15.15
C PRO A 234 9.34 -3.54 -15.53
N PRO A 235 10.03 -4.38 -14.75
CA PRO A 235 11.36 -4.84 -15.09
C PRO A 235 11.32 -5.75 -16.31
N ILE A 236 12.24 -5.56 -17.27
CA ILE A 236 12.29 -6.35 -18.52
C ILE A 236 13.52 -7.25 -18.56
N ARG A 237 14.68 -6.72 -18.15
CA ARG A 237 15.96 -7.44 -18.12
C ARG A 237 16.00 -8.36 -16.91
N ALA A 238 16.61 -9.54 -17.06
CA ALA A 238 16.67 -10.55 -16.01
C ALA A 238 17.30 -10.02 -14.71
N GLU A 239 18.43 -9.31 -14.81
CA GLU A 239 19.12 -8.69 -13.66
C GLU A 239 18.25 -7.67 -12.92
N HIS A 240 17.49 -6.87 -13.68
CA HIS A 240 16.60 -5.86 -13.12
C HIS A 240 15.39 -6.51 -12.45
N ALA A 241 14.84 -7.54 -13.06
CA ALA A 241 13.75 -8.32 -12.48
C ALA A 241 14.18 -9.04 -11.21
N ALA A 242 15.40 -9.59 -11.15
CA ALA A 242 15.95 -10.18 -9.94
C ALA A 242 16.07 -9.14 -8.80
N ALA A 243 16.57 -7.93 -9.10
CA ALA A 243 16.66 -6.86 -8.11
C ALA A 243 15.27 -6.43 -7.60
N VAL A 244 14.27 -6.30 -8.49
CA VAL A 244 12.89 -5.99 -8.08
C VAL A 244 12.27 -7.13 -7.28
N ALA A 245 12.53 -8.38 -7.66
CA ALA A 245 12.09 -9.57 -6.93
C ALA A 245 12.65 -9.63 -5.51
N ALA A 246 13.90 -9.20 -5.31
CA ALA A 246 14.49 -9.10 -3.97
C ALA A 246 13.76 -8.06 -3.08
N GLU A 247 13.38 -6.92 -3.65
CA GLU A 247 12.54 -5.95 -2.94
C GLU A 247 11.15 -6.51 -2.62
N HIS A 248 10.54 -7.26 -3.55
CA HIS A 248 9.24 -7.90 -3.35
C HIS A 248 9.28 -8.98 -2.28
N TRP A 249 10.34 -9.80 -2.24
CA TRP A 249 10.55 -10.78 -1.19
C TRP A 249 10.67 -10.13 0.18
N THR A 250 11.37 -8.99 0.27
CA THR A 250 11.43 -8.20 1.50
C THR A 250 10.05 -7.64 1.89
N PHE A 251 9.23 -7.26 0.91
CA PHE A 251 7.94 -6.64 1.12
C PHE A 251 6.85 -7.65 1.55
N ALA A 252 6.83 -8.83 0.93
CA ALA A 252 5.85 -9.89 1.13
C ALA A 252 6.48 -11.28 0.87
N PRO A 253 7.26 -11.83 1.81
CA PRO A 253 8.07 -13.03 1.57
C PRO A 253 7.22 -14.26 1.25
N ASP A 254 6.06 -14.42 1.89
CA ASP A 254 5.17 -15.58 1.71
C ASP A 254 4.71 -15.75 0.27
N ARG A 255 4.35 -14.64 -0.39
CA ARG A 255 3.99 -14.62 -1.81
C ARG A 255 5.07 -15.28 -2.69
N ILE A 256 6.34 -15.11 -2.37
CA ILE A 256 7.45 -15.64 -3.18
C ILE A 256 7.72 -17.09 -2.77
N MET A 257 7.84 -17.33 -1.46
CA MET A 257 8.32 -18.60 -0.92
C MET A 257 7.27 -19.71 -1.02
N GLN A 258 5.99 -19.40 -0.86
CA GLN A 258 4.92 -20.40 -0.96
C GLN A 258 4.50 -20.71 -2.40
N ASP A 259 4.64 -19.75 -3.33
CA ASP A 259 4.22 -19.94 -4.72
C ASP A 259 5.38 -20.39 -5.63
N THR A 260 6.43 -19.57 -5.73
CA THR A 260 7.53 -19.77 -6.70
C THR A 260 8.75 -20.45 -6.09
N GLY A 261 8.90 -20.39 -4.76
CA GLY A 261 9.98 -21.03 -4.01
C GLY A 261 11.34 -20.34 -4.08
N SER A 262 11.58 -19.38 -4.99
CA SER A 262 12.84 -18.63 -5.01
C SER A 262 12.72 -17.24 -5.65
N ILE A 263 13.65 -16.35 -5.30
CA ILE A 263 13.73 -14.99 -5.87
C ILE A 263 13.93 -15.06 -7.40
N SER A 264 14.79 -15.95 -7.88
CA SER A 264 15.05 -16.12 -9.32
C SER A 264 13.83 -16.60 -10.11
N ALA A 265 13.07 -17.57 -9.57
CA ALA A 265 11.84 -18.04 -10.21
C ALA A 265 10.77 -16.94 -10.25
N TYR A 266 10.60 -16.22 -9.14
CA TYR A 266 9.70 -15.07 -9.07
C TYR A 266 10.11 -13.92 -10.00
N ALA A 267 11.43 -13.67 -10.13
CA ALA A 267 11.95 -12.67 -11.04
C ALA A 267 11.49 -12.93 -12.48
N GLU A 268 11.56 -14.17 -12.95
CA GLU A 268 11.05 -14.52 -14.29
C GLU A 268 9.54 -14.34 -14.40
N GLU A 269 8.78 -14.60 -13.32
CA GLU A 269 7.34 -14.36 -13.30
C GLU A 269 6.98 -12.89 -13.54
N ILE A 270 7.64 -11.96 -12.85
CA ILE A 270 7.29 -10.53 -12.86
C ILE A 270 7.81 -9.76 -14.08
N ARG A 271 8.63 -10.37 -14.93
CA ARG A 271 9.17 -9.71 -16.12
C ARG A 271 8.07 -9.19 -17.04
N GLY A 272 8.11 -7.89 -17.32
CA GLY A 272 7.14 -7.18 -18.14
C GLY A 272 5.73 -7.10 -17.56
N ARG A 273 5.49 -7.59 -16.33
CA ARG A 273 4.16 -7.55 -15.71
C ARG A 273 3.84 -6.15 -15.19
N ARG A 274 2.77 -5.56 -15.72
CA ARG A 274 2.24 -4.25 -15.33
C ARG A 274 1.34 -4.28 -14.08
N GLN A 275 1.24 -5.44 -13.44
CA GLN A 275 0.48 -5.65 -12.22
C GLN A 275 1.37 -6.41 -11.25
N TRP A 276 1.47 -5.88 -10.04
CA TRP A 276 2.06 -6.58 -8.90
C TRP A 276 0.96 -6.86 -7.89
N THR A 277 0.95 -8.07 -7.37
CA THR A 277 -0.01 -8.52 -6.37
C THR A 277 0.75 -9.19 -5.24
N PHE A 278 0.48 -8.74 -4.02
CA PHE A 278 1.08 -9.24 -2.80
C PHE A 278 0.01 -9.80 -1.87
N TRP A 279 0.41 -10.78 -1.07
CA TRP A 279 -0.37 -11.28 0.05
C TRP A 279 0.57 -11.70 1.18
N TRP A 280 0.05 -11.77 2.40
CA TRP A 280 0.75 -12.16 3.62
C TRP A 280 -0.13 -13.14 4.40
N ASP A 281 0.46 -14.12 5.09
CA ASP A 281 -0.25 -15.09 5.95
C ASP A 281 0.22 -14.97 7.41
#